data_AF-A0A920RJP6-F1
#
_entry.id   AF-A0A920RJP6-F1
#
_cell.length_a   1.000
_cell.length_b   1.000
_cell.length_c   1.000
_cell.angle_alpha   90.00
_cell.angle_beta   90.00
_cell.angle_gamma   90.00
#
_symmetry.space_group_name_H-M   'P 1'
#
loop_
_entity.id
_entity.type
_entity.pdbx_description
1 polymer ?
#
loop_
_entity_poly.entity_id
_entity_poly.type
_entity_poly.pdbx_seq_one_letter_code
_entity_poly.pdbx_strand_id
1 'polypeptide(L)' 'MTRTLTIGAAQSGPIPRDQSRADALERLIVMLREGHKRGCELVVFTECALTAFFPPTG' A
#
# COMPACT_ATOMS: atom_id res chain seq x y z
N MET A 1 -13.93 -20.78 20.96
CA MET A 1 -12.99 -19.69 20.61
C MET A 1 -13.01 -19.52 19.11
N THR A 2 -13.51 -18.39 18.61
CA THR A 2 -13.41 -18.02 17.19
C THR A 2 -12.05 -17.37 16.93
N ARG A 3 -11.38 -17.76 15.83
CA ARG A 3 -10.06 -17.23 15.45
C ARG A 3 -10.23 -16.17 14.36
N THR A 4 -10.75 -15.01 14.77
CA THR A 4 -11.03 -13.87 13.88
C THR A 4 -9.74 -13.11 13.59
N LEU A 5 -9.60 -12.63 12.35
CA LEU A 5 -8.50 -11.76 11.91
C LEU A 5 -9.09 -10.60 11.10
N THR A 6 -8.74 -9.36 11.43
CA THR A 6 -9.17 -8.18 10.66
C THR A 6 -8.11 -7.81 9.63
N ILE A 7 -8.46 -7.88 8.34
CA ILE A 7 -7.51 -7.63 7.23
C ILE A 7 -7.90 -6.35 6.49
N GLY A 8 -6.92 -5.47 6.27
CA GLY A 8 -7.04 -4.30 5.40
C GLY A 8 -6.46 -4.56 4.01
N ALA A 9 -7.26 -4.41 2.97
CA ALA A 9 -6.76 -4.34 1.59
C ALA A 9 -6.42 -2.88 1.26
N ALA A 10 -5.13 -2.53 1.26
CA ALA A 10 -4.66 -1.18 1.02
C ALA A 10 -4.37 -0.97 -0.47
N GLN A 11 -5.41 -0.54 -1.19
CA GLN A 11 -5.30 -0.19 -2.61
C GLN A 11 -4.41 1.04 -2.79
N SER A 12 -3.29 0.89 -3.50
CA SER A 12 -2.42 2.00 -3.89
C SER A 12 -2.81 2.58 -5.26
N GLY A 13 -2.69 3.90 -5.39
CA GLY A 13 -2.69 4.56 -6.70
C GLY A 13 -1.34 4.37 -7.43
N PRO A 14 -1.24 4.75 -8.71
CA PRO A 14 -0.05 4.54 -9.53
C PRO A 14 1.22 5.16 -8.92
N ILE A 15 2.36 4.62 -9.35
CA ILE A 15 3.71 5.15 -9.07
C ILE A 15 4.30 5.63 -10.40
N PRO A 16 4.47 6.94 -10.61
CA PRO A 16 5.19 7.50 -11.74
C PRO A 16 6.66 7.06 -11.79
N ARG A 17 7.28 7.08 -12.98
CA ARG A 17 8.69 6.67 -13.15
C ARG A 17 9.70 7.59 -12.47
N ASP A 18 9.35 8.86 -12.34
CA ASP A 18 10.14 9.91 -11.71
C ASP A 18 9.87 10.02 -10.20
N GLN A 19 8.87 9.30 -9.67
CA GLN A 19 8.62 9.26 -8.24
C GLN A 19 9.75 8.52 -7.51
N SER A 20 10.28 9.13 -6.45
CA SER A 20 11.29 8.48 -5.63
C SER A 20 10.69 7.30 -4.85
N ARG A 21 11.52 6.27 -4.58
CA ARG A 21 11.11 5.15 -3.71
C ARG A 21 10.69 5.62 -2.32
N ALA A 22 11.30 6.69 -1.80
CA ALA A 22 10.98 7.24 -0.49
C ALA A 22 9.55 7.80 -0.47
N ASP A 23 9.15 8.54 -1.51
CA ASP A 23 7.79 9.09 -1.62
C ASP A 23 6.74 7.98 -1.75
N ALA A 24 7.05 6.91 -2.48
CA ALA A 24 6.20 5.73 -2.57
C ALA A 24 6.03 5.05 -1.20
N LEU A 25 7.14 4.86 -0.48
CA LEU A 25 7.15 4.23 0.84
C LEU A 25 6.34 5.04 1.87
N GLU A 26 6.45 6.36 1.87
CA GLU A 26 5.70 7.22 2.79
C GLU A 26 4.19 7.02 2.62
N ARG A 27 3.71 6.90 1.38
CA ARG A 27 2.29 6.59 1.09
C ARG A 27 1.87 5.24 1.67
N LEU A 28 2.72 4.21 1.58
CA LEU A 28 2.43 2.88 2.15
C LEU A 28 2.39 2.93 3.69
N ILE A 29 3.28 3.71 4.31
CA ILE A 29 3.31 3.90 5.77
C ILE A 29 2.03 4.58 6.26
N VAL A 30 1.55 5.60 5.54
CA VAL A 30 0.27 6.26 5.86
C VAL A 30 -0.88 5.24 5.81
N MET A 31 -0.98 4.44 4.75
CA MET A 31 -2.03 3.42 4.64
C MET A 31 -1.91 2.32 5.72
N LEU A 32 -0.70 1.91 6.07
CA LEU A 32 -0.45 0.96 7.16
C LEU A 32 -0.96 1.51 8.50
N ARG A 33 -0.66 2.78 8.80
CA ARG A 33 -1.12 3.46 10.01
C ARG A 33 -2.64 3.61 10.03
N GLU A 34 -3.27 3.92 8.91
CA GLU A 34 -4.74 3.95 8.81
C GLU A 34 -5.36 2.56 9.00
N GLY A 35 -4.75 1.50 8.47
CA GLY A 35 -5.14 0.12 8.75
C GLY A 35 -5.10 -0.18 10.25
N HIS A 36 -4.02 0.19 10.92
CA HIS A 36 -3.89 0.03 12.37
C HIS A 36 -4.95 0.79 13.15
N LYS A 37 -5.20 2.07 12.82
CA LYS A 37 -6.28 2.87 13.44
C LYS A 37 -7.67 2.24 13.31
N ARG A 38 -7.89 1.48 12.24
CA ARG A 38 -9.14 0.75 11.96
C ARG A 38 -9.19 -0.66 12.58
N GLY A 39 -8.17 -1.04 13.35
CA GLY A 39 -8.09 -2.36 13.99
C GLY A 39 -7.66 -3.50 13.06
N CYS A 40 -7.05 -3.20 11.92
CA CYS A 40 -6.47 -4.24 11.06
C CYS A 40 -5.23 -4.84 11.71
N GLU A 41 -5.12 -6.16 11.66
CA GLU A 41 -3.98 -6.96 12.14
C GLU A 41 -3.03 -7.33 10.99
N LEU A 42 -3.55 -7.34 9.76
CA LEU A 42 -2.79 -7.52 8.52
C LEU A 42 -3.23 -6.46 7.51
N VAL A 43 -2.27 -5.81 6.86
CA VAL A 43 -2.53 -4.93 5.71
C VAL A 43 -1.82 -5.51 4.49
N VAL A 44 -2.56 -5.69 3.40
CA VAL A 44 -2.04 -6.21 2.13
C VAL A 44 -1.95 -5.08 1.12
N PHE A 45 -0.82 -4.98 0.42
CA PHE A 45 -0.58 -4.00 -0.63
C PHE A 45 -0.62 -4.64 -2.02
N THR A 46 -0.83 -3.80 -3.02
CA THR A 46 -0.78 -4.18 -4.44
C THR A 46 0.62 -4.65 -4.83
N GLU A 47 0.70 -5.51 -5.86
CA GLU A 47 1.97 -5.85 -6.51
C GLU A 47 2.70 -4.57 -7.00
N CYS A 48 4.03 -4.59 -6.99
CA CYS A 48 4.87 -3.46 -7.40
C CYS A 48 4.58 -2.13 -6.68
N ALA A 49 4.11 -2.17 -5.42
CA ALA A 49 3.77 -0.98 -4.62
C ALA A 49 4.92 0.02 -4.32
N LEU A 50 6.13 -0.21 -4.82
CA LEU A 50 7.29 0.68 -4.65
C LEU A 50 7.88 1.17 -5.98
N THR A 51 7.34 0.75 -7.12
CA THR A 51 7.90 1.03 -8.44
C THR A 51 6.80 1.27 -9.46
N ALA A 52 7.11 1.98 -10.55
CA ALA A 52 6.21 2.05 -11.69
C ALA A 52 5.97 0.65 -12.27
N PHE A 53 4.70 0.26 -12.42
CA PHE A 53 4.31 -1.02 -13.01
C PHE A 53 4.14 -0.92 -14.53
N PHE A 54 3.63 0.20 -15.02
CA PHE A 54 3.36 0.42 -16.44
C PHE A 54 4.48 1.22 -17.12
N PRO A 55 4.78 0.95 -18.41
CA PRO A 55 5.58 1.85 -19.23
C PRO A 55 4.93 3.24 -19.29
N PRO A 56 5.71 4.31 -19.50
CA PRO A 56 5.14 5.63 -19.64
C PRO A 56 4.25 5.59 -20.89
N THR A 57 3.05 6.14 -20.78
CA THR A 57 2.24 6.45 -21.95
C THR A 57 2.99 7.54 -22.72
N GLY A 58 3.65 7.13 -23.80
CA GLY A 58 4.13 8.05 -24.83
C GLY A 58 2.97 8.61 -25.64
#